data_AF-A0A661TDT9-F1
#
_entry.id   AF-A0A661TDT9-F1
#
_cell.length_a   1.000
_cell.length_b   1.000
_cell.length_c   1.000
_cell.angle_alpha   90.00
_cell.angle_beta   90.00
_cell.angle_gamma   90.00
#
_symmetry.space_group_name_H-M   'P 1'
#
loop_
_entity.id
_entity.type
_entity.pdbx_description
1 polymer ?
#
loop_
_entity_poly.entity_id
_entity_poly.type
_entity_poly.pdbx_seq_one_letter_code
_entity_poly.pdbx_strand_id
1 'polypeptide(L)'
;MEQQHFTLRYRIMTTLYDAFKKYPDASMDIRELEEQCATNPETLNWNLAYLEKCGYLELGRMEDFPPYIAAVVSITARGIDLVEDEKALKTRFNINPL
;
A
#
# COMPACT_ATOMS: atom_id res chain seq x y z
N MET A 1 -13.30 1.71 12.96
CA MET A 1 -12.25 2.61 12.45
C MET A 1 -10.89 1.90 12.37
N GLU A 2 -10.33 1.37 13.46
CA GLU A 2 -9.02 0.69 13.40
C GLU A 2 -8.95 -0.53 12.46
N GLN A 3 -9.98 -1.38 12.50
CA GLN A 3 -10.03 -2.57 11.63
C GLN A 3 -10.11 -2.21 10.14
N GLN A 4 -10.66 -1.04 9.78
CA GLN A 4 -10.70 -0.57 8.39
C GLN A 4 -9.30 -0.21 7.88
N HIS A 5 -8.44 0.39 8.72
CA HIS A 5 -7.06 0.70 8.34
C HIS A 5 -6.22 -0.55 8.12
N PHE A 6 -6.39 -1.54 8.98
CA PHE A 6 -5.71 -2.83 8.85
C PHE A 6 -6.06 -3.54 7.54
N THR A 7 -7.36 -3.66 7.23
CA THR A 7 -7.82 -4.23 5.97
C THR A 7 -7.33 -3.44 4.75
N LEU A 8 -7.37 -2.11 4.82
CA LEU A 8 -6.89 -1.27 3.71
C LEU A 8 -5.38 -1.42 3.49
N ARG A 9 -4.57 -1.45 4.56
CA ARG A 9 -3.12 -1.68 4.46
C ARG A 9 -2.79 -3.03 3.86
N TYR A 10 -3.50 -4.08 4.30
CA TYR A 10 -3.37 -5.41 3.70
C TYR A 10 -3.63 -5.35 2.19
N ARG A 11 -4.76 -4.73 1.79
CA ARG A 11 -5.14 -4.59 0.38
C ARG A 11 -4.12 -3.79 -0.43
N ILE A 12 -3.62 -2.66 0.08
CA ILE A 12 -2.58 -1.85 -0.57
C ILE A 12 -1.34 -2.71 -0.82
N MET A 13 -0.85 -3.40 0.21
CA MET A 13 0.36 -4.22 0.13
C MET A 13 0.22 -5.35 -0.90
N THR A 14 -0.90 -6.07 -0.90
CA THR A 14 -1.13 -7.16 -1.86
C THR A 14 -1.33 -6.65 -3.28
N THR A 15 -2.00 -5.50 -3.45
CA THR A 15 -2.23 -4.87 -4.76
C THR A 15 -0.90 -4.46 -5.41
N LEU A 16 -0.02 -3.80 -4.65
CA LEU A 16 1.30 -3.40 -5.15
C LEU A 16 2.20 -4.60 -5.43
N TYR A 17 2.12 -5.67 -4.63
CA TYR A 17 2.84 -6.91 -4.90
C TYR A 17 2.32 -7.62 -6.16
N ASP A 18 1.02 -7.63 -6.41
CA ASP A 18 0.45 -8.17 -7.65
C ASP A 18 0.93 -7.39 -8.89
N ALA A 19 1.05 -6.06 -8.78
CA ALA A 19 1.65 -5.23 -9.82
C ALA A 19 3.14 -5.56 -10.03
N PHE A 20 3.92 -5.69 -8.95
CA PHE A 20 5.33 -6.07 -8.99
C PHE A 20 5.56 -7.43 -9.67
N LYS A 21 4.75 -8.45 -9.36
CA LYS A 21 4.85 -9.77 -10.02
C LYS A 21 4.63 -9.69 -11.54
N LYS A 22 3.77 -8.78 -11.99
CA LYS A 22 3.49 -8.59 -13.42
C LYS A 22 4.60 -7.80 -14.11
N TYR A 23 5.11 -6.78 -13.44
CA TYR A 23 6.14 -5.88 -13.95
C TYR A 23 7.14 -5.56 -12.83
N PRO A 24 8.29 -6.27 -12.79
CA PRO A 24 9.34 -5.98 -11.81
C PRO A 24 9.79 -4.53 -11.95
N ASP A 25 9.94 -3.81 -10.83
CA ASP A 25 10.21 -2.35 -10.76
C ASP A 25 9.01 -1.43 -11.05
N ALA A 26 7.79 -1.97 -11.08
CA ALA A 26 6.60 -1.13 -11.26
C ALA A 26 6.34 -0.19 -10.07
N SER A 27 6.07 1.07 -10.42
CA SER A 27 5.40 2.05 -9.59
C SER A 27 3.94 2.15 -10.04
N MET A 28 3.01 2.23 -9.11
CA MET A 28 1.58 2.38 -9.41
C MET A 28 1.14 3.84 -9.26
N ASP A 29 0.33 4.34 -10.19
CA ASP A 29 -0.32 5.64 -10.04
C ASP A 29 -1.25 5.65 -8.82
N ILE A 30 -1.22 6.71 -8.02
CA ILE A 30 -1.97 6.74 -6.76
C ILE A 30 -3.49 6.70 -6.97
N ARG A 31 -4.00 7.20 -8.10
CA ARG A 31 -5.44 7.21 -8.43
C ARG A 31 -5.87 5.80 -8.82
N GLU A 32 -5.04 5.10 -9.58
CA GLU A 32 -5.26 3.68 -9.87
C GLU A 32 -5.28 2.86 -8.57
N LEU A 33 -4.33 3.12 -7.66
CA LEU A 33 -4.28 2.45 -6.36
C LEU A 33 -5.53 2.74 -5.51
N GLU A 34 -6.01 3.99 -5.51
CA GLU A 34 -7.26 4.38 -4.84
C GLU A 34 -8.46 3.59 -5.35
N GLU A 35 -8.62 3.53 -6.68
CA GLU A 35 -9.70 2.81 -7.35
C GLU A 35 -9.65 1.31 -7.02
N GLN A 36 -8.48 0.68 -7.14
CA GLN A 36 -8.31 -0.74 -6.83
C GLN A 36 -8.52 -1.05 -5.34
N CYS A 37 -8.18 -0.11 -4.46
CA CYS A 37 -8.39 -0.26 -3.03
C CYS A 37 -9.82 0.07 -2.58
N ALA A 38 -10.64 0.68 -3.43
CA ALA A 38 -11.99 1.17 -3.14
C ALA A 38 -12.02 2.07 -1.88
N THR A 39 -11.20 3.12 -1.89
CA THR A 39 -11.05 4.07 -0.77
C THR A 39 -11.22 5.52 -1.24
N ASN A 40 -10.78 6.49 -0.44
CA ASN A 40 -10.76 7.91 -0.77
C ASN A 40 -9.37 8.51 -0.47
N PRO A 41 -9.04 9.72 -0.99
CA PRO A 41 -7.70 10.27 -0.85
C PRO A 41 -7.27 10.49 0.60
N GLU A 42 -8.17 10.96 1.47
CA GLU A 42 -7.85 11.21 2.88
C GLU A 42 -7.43 9.92 3.60
N THR A 43 -8.23 8.87 3.46
CA THR A 43 -7.97 7.56 4.09
C THR A 43 -6.75 6.89 3.48
N LEU A 44 -6.59 6.98 2.16
CA LEU A 44 -5.46 6.43 1.43
C LEU A 44 -4.15 7.09 1.86
N ASN A 45 -4.09 8.42 1.84
CA ASN A 45 -2.91 9.20 2.18
C ASN A 45 -2.35 8.84 3.56
N TRP A 46 -3.22 8.75 4.58
CA TRP A 46 -2.77 8.40 5.92
C TRP A 46 -2.17 6.98 6.00
N ASN A 47 -2.79 6.01 5.31
CA ASN A 47 -2.29 4.64 5.30
C ASN A 47 -0.99 4.50 4.51
N LEU A 48 -0.86 5.20 3.39
CA LEU A 48 0.38 5.25 2.62
C LEU A 48 1.52 5.87 3.42
N ALA A 49 1.28 7.00 4.09
CA ALA A 49 2.28 7.62 4.96
C ALA A 49 2.72 6.69 6.11
N TYR A 50 1.78 5.93 6.69
CA TYR A 50 2.11 4.93 7.72
C TYR A 50 2.98 3.79 7.15
N LEU A 51 2.61 3.24 6.01
CA LEU A 51 3.32 2.11 5.39
C LEU A 51 4.72 2.50 4.91
N GLU A 52 4.87 3.70 4.35
CA GLU A 52 6.18 4.27 4.01
C GLU A 52 7.06 4.46 5.26
N LYS A 53 6.51 4.99 6.36
CA LYS A 53 7.26 5.10 7.64
C LYS A 53 7.66 3.74 8.23
N CYS A 54 6.89 2.70 7.95
CA CYS A 54 7.27 1.33 8.31
C CYS A 54 8.35 0.73 7.37
N GLY A 55 8.71 1.44 6.29
CA GLY A 55 9.66 1.00 5.28
C GLY A 55 9.09 -0.08 4.37
N TYR A 56 7.78 -0.17 4.20
CA TYR A 56 7.15 -1.14 3.30
C TYR A 56 6.94 -0.58 1.90
N LEU A 57 6.73 0.73 1.78
CA LEU A 57 6.48 1.44 0.53
C LEU A 57 7.48 2.58 0.33
N GLU A 58 7.61 3.01 -0.91
CA GLU A 58 8.27 4.25 -1.30
C GLU A 58 7.27 5.14 -2.05
N LEU A 59 7.22 6.43 -1.72
CA LEU A 59 6.30 7.38 -2.32
C LEU A 59 7.05 8.32 -3.28
N GLY A 60 6.71 8.23 -4.57
CA GLY A 60 7.16 9.17 -5.60
C GLY A 60 6.38 10.48 -5.51
N ARG A 61 6.93 11.44 -4.76
CA ARG A 61 6.33 12.76 -4.57
C ARG A 61 6.65 13.69 -5.73
N MET A 62 5.67 14.50 -6.13
CA MET A 62 5.85 15.64 -7.04
C MET A 62 5.41 16.92 -6.32
N GLU A 63 5.99 18.06 -6.69
CA GLU A 63 5.52 19.36 -6.18
C GLU A 63 4.07 19.59 -6.65
N ASP A 64 3.17 19.91 -5.71
CA ASP A 64 1.74 20.15 -5.91
C ASP A 64 0.94 19.05 -6.62
N PHE A 65 0.62 17.96 -5.91
CA PHE A 65 -0.29 16.91 -6.39
C PHE A 65 -1.57 16.70 -5.54
N PRO A 66 -2.31 17.75 -5.14
CA PRO A 66 -3.52 17.60 -4.33
C PRO A 66 -4.62 16.79 -5.07
N PRO A 67 -5.44 16.00 -4.35
CA PRO A 67 -5.48 15.85 -2.89
C PRO A 67 -4.48 14.82 -2.33
N TYR A 68 -3.55 14.31 -3.15
CA TYR A 68 -2.71 13.17 -2.84
C TYR A 68 -1.36 13.56 -2.25
N ILE A 69 -0.78 12.68 -1.42
CA ILE A 69 0.56 12.89 -0.85
C ILE A 69 1.71 12.49 -1.78
N ALA A 70 1.41 11.83 -2.90
CA ALA A 70 2.36 11.32 -3.88
C ALA A 70 1.67 11.12 -5.24
N ALA A 71 2.44 11.09 -6.33
CA ALA A 71 1.91 10.76 -7.65
C ALA A 71 1.92 9.24 -7.89
N VAL A 72 2.98 8.57 -7.44
CA VAL A 72 3.16 7.12 -7.59
C VAL A 72 3.59 6.46 -6.29
N VAL A 73 3.32 5.17 -6.17
CA VAL A 73 3.64 4.33 -5.01
C VAL A 73 4.29 3.04 -5.47
N SER A 74 5.39 2.65 -4.81
CA SER A 74 6.11 1.41 -5.11
C SER A 74 6.27 0.58 -3.85
N ILE A 75 6.25 -0.75 -3.98
CA ILE A 75 6.53 -1.66 -2.87
C ILE A 75 8.05 -1.84 -2.76
N THR A 76 8.58 -1.74 -1.54
CA THR A 76 10.00 -1.96 -1.26
C THR A 76 10.31 -3.45 -1.14
N ALA A 77 11.60 -3.83 -1.14
CA ALA A 77 12.03 -5.19 -0.84
C ALA A 77 11.47 -5.71 0.51
N ARG A 78 11.49 -4.89 1.57
CA ARG A 78 10.91 -5.27 2.87
C ARG A 78 9.40 -5.46 2.79
N GLY A 79 8.72 -4.68 1.96
CA GLY A 79 7.30 -4.86 1.68
C GLY A 79 7.01 -6.18 0.97
N ILE A 80 7.82 -6.51 -0.04
CA ILE A 80 7.75 -7.78 -0.78
C ILE A 80 7.95 -8.97 0.17
N ASP A 81 9.04 -8.97 0.95
CA ASP A 81 9.35 -10.03 1.91
C ASP A 81 8.19 -10.26 2.90
N LEU A 82 7.55 -9.17 3.36
CA LEU A 82 6.39 -9.25 4.25
C LEU A 82 5.19 -9.89 3.55
N VAL A 83 4.91 -9.55 2.29
CA VAL A 83 3.76 -10.09 1.55
C VAL A 83 3.95 -11.57 1.20
N GLU A 84 5.18 -11.98 0.90
CA GLU A 84 5.49 -13.39 0.62
C GLU A 84 5.35 -14.30 1.85
N ASP A 85 5.61 -13.77 3.06
CA ASP A 85 5.21 -14.43 4.30
C ASP A 85 3.75 -14.10 4.67
N GLU A 86 2.82 -14.84 4.07
CA GLU A 86 1.37 -14.64 4.26
C GLU A 86 0.97 -14.64 5.75
N LYS A 87 1.61 -15.48 6.57
CA LYS A 87 1.32 -15.56 8.01
C LYS A 87 1.78 -14.28 8.71
N ALA A 88 2.98 -13.80 8.41
CA ALA A 88 3.49 -12.55 8.96
C ALA A 88 2.64 -11.35 8.50
N LEU A 89 2.25 -11.29 7.22
CA LEU A 89 1.38 -10.25 6.67
C LEU A 89 0.04 -10.18 7.41
N LYS A 90 -0.66 -11.32 7.51
CA LYS A 90 -1.95 -11.42 8.21
C LYS A 90 -1.82 -11.04 9.67
N THR A 91 -0.78 -11.51 10.35
CA THR A 91 -0.48 -11.13 11.74
C THR A 91 -0.23 -9.63 11.88
N ARG A 92 0.59 -9.05 10.99
CA ARG A 92 1.00 -7.64 11.01
C ARG A 92 -0.18 -6.68 10.87
N PHE A 93 -1.16 -7.07 10.08
CA PHE A 93 -2.37 -6.30 9.85
C PHE A 93 -3.62 -6.92 10.50
N ASN A 94 -3.46 -7.75 11.52
CA ASN A 94 -4.57 -8.33 12.28
C ASN A 94 -5.73 -8.86 11.40
N ILE A 95 -5.37 -9.52 10.30
CA ILE A 95 -6.33 -10.16 9.39
C ILE A 95 -6.60 -11.55 9.96
N ASN A 96 -7.82 -11.73 10.49
CA ASN A 96 -8.25 -13.04 10.97
C ASN A 96 -8.18 -14.04 9.81
N PRO A 97 -7.63 -15.25 10.02
CA PRO A 97 -7.87 -16.34 9.09
C PRO A 97 -9.39 -16.58 9.07
N LEU A 98 -9.95 -16.61 7.85
CA LEU A 98 -11.30 -17.14 7.63
C LEU A 98 -11.37 -18.60 8.07
#